data_AF-A0A943JF29-F1
#
_entry.id   AF-A0A943JF29-F1
#
_cell.length_a   1.000
_cell.length_b   1.000
_cell.length_c   1.000
_cell.angle_alpha   90.00
_cell.angle_beta   90.00
_cell.angle_gamma   90.00
#
_symmetry.space_group_name_H-M   'P 1'
#
loop_
_entity.id
_entity.type
_entity.pdbx_description
1 polymer ?
#
loop_
_entity_poly.entity_id
_entity_poly.type
_entity_poly.pdbx_seq_one_letter_code
_entity_poly.pdbx_strand_id
1 'polypeptide(L)'
;YADIFMFPLLDIYKDMLHSYIIELKYAKGKDSDEKVEQLRQEAITQANRYAASETVQKAIGTTTLHKIIVVYQGMKMVVCEEV
;
A
#
# COMPACT_ATOMS: atom_id res chain seq x y z
N TYR A 1 -6.75 6.10 5.70
CA TYR A 1 -7.36 4.88 5.16
C TYR A 1 -6.55 4.45 3.96
N ALA A 2 -6.17 3.18 3.91
CA ALA A 2 -5.60 2.52 2.75
C ALA A 2 -6.58 1.45 2.26
N ASP A 3 -6.43 0.98 1.03
CA ASP A 3 -7.34 -0.02 0.47
C ASP A 3 -7.24 -1.36 1.19
N ILE A 4 -6.02 -1.81 1.48
CA ILE A 4 -5.78 -3.09 2.16
C ILE A 4 -4.68 -2.92 3.22
N PHE A 5 -4.97 -3.40 4.43
CA PHE A 5 -3.97 -3.58 5.47
C PHE A 5 -3.95 -5.05 5.90
N MET A 6 -2.82 -5.71 5.67
CA MET A 6 -2.54 -7.06 6.15
C MET A 6 -2.03 -6.97 7.58
N PHE A 7 -2.98 -6.88 8.51
CA PHE A 7 -2.74 -6.83 9.94
C PHE A 7 -2.00 -8.10 10.41
N PRO A 8 -0.89 -7.97 11.15
CA PRO A 8 -0.15 -9.12 11.65
C PRO A 8 -0.83 -9.72 12.89
N LEU A 9 -1.19 -11.00 12.83
CA LEU A 9 -1.96 -11.68 13.87
C LEU A 9 -1.03 -12.29 14.94
N LEU A 10 -0.22 -11.44 15.59
CA LEU A 10 0.88 -11.83 16.48
C LEU A 10 0.46 -12.61 17.73
N ASP A 11 -0.81 -12.52 18.14
CA ASP A 11 -1.34 -13.31 19.26
C ASP A 11 -1.35 -14.81 18.96
N ILE A 12 -1.50 -15.17 17.69
CA ILE A 12 -1.54 -16.55 17.20
C ILE A 12 -0.20 -16.92 16.56
N TYR A 13 0.35 -16.04 15.72
CA TYR A 13 1.57 -16.28 14.96
C TYR A 13 2.70 -15.37 15.43
N LYS A 14 3.36 -15.76 16.51
CA LYS A 14 4.39 -14.95 17.19
C LYS A 14 5.67 -14.75 16.37
N ASP A 15 5.88 -15.58 15.36
CA ASP A 15 7.03 -15.56 14.46
C ASP A 15 6.77 -14.79 13.15
N MET A 16 5.59 -14.15 13.00
CA MET A 16 5.34 -13.27 11.87
C MET A 16 6.36 -12.11 11.86
N LEU A 17 7.01 -11.95 10.71
CA LEU A 17 8.05 -10.94 10.52
C LEU A 17 7.58 -9.71 9.73
N HIS A 18 6.48 -9.84 8.98
CA HIS A 18 6.09 -8.86 7.97
C HIS A 18 4.61 -8.52 8.08
N SER A 19 4.29 -7.25 7.84
CA SER A 19 2.94 -6.74 7.62
C SER A 19 2.93 -5.84 6.40
N TYR A 20 1.77 -5.63 5.79
CA TYR A 20 1.67 -4.93 4.50
C TYR A 20 0.54 -3.92 4.49
N ILE A 21 0.80 -2.73 3.99
CA ILE A 21 -0.22 -1.84 3.43
C ILE A 21 -0.13 -1.94 1.92
N ILE A 22 -1.26 -2.14 1.27
CA ILE A 22 -1.35 -2.14 -0.19
C ILE A 22 -2.32 -1.03 -0.57
N GLU A 23 -1.83 -0.07 -1.34
CA GLU A 23 -2.63 1.04 -1.88
C GLU A 23 -2.80 0.86 -3.38
N LEU A 24 -4.05 0.88 -3.83
CA LEU A 24 -4.43 0.62 -5.21
C LEU A 24 -4.90 1.93 -5.85
N LYS A 25 -4.44 2.19 -7.08
CA LYS A 25 -5.02 3.22 -7.93
C LYS A 25 -5.39 2.66 -9.29
N TYR A 26 -6.35 3.31 -9.92
CA TYR A 26 -6.85 2.94 -11.22
C TYR A 26 -6.84 4.14 -12.17
N ALA A 27 -6.05 4.03 -13.23
CA ALA A 27 -6.09 4.87 -14.41
C ALA A 27 -6.97 4.22 -15.48
N LYS A 28 -7.65 5.04 -16.29
CA LYS A 28 -8.38 4.55 -17.46
C LYS A 28 -7.37 4.16 -18.54
N GLY A 29 -7.76 3.22 -19.41
CA GLY A 29 -6.90 2.73 -20.50
C GLY A 29 -6.41 3.80 -21.48
N LYS A 30 -7.05 4.97 -21.51
CA LYS A 30 -6.68 6.12 -22.37
C LYS A 30 -5.95 7.24 -21.62
N ASP A 31 -5.78 7.11 -20.31
CA ASP A 31 -5.09 8.13 -19.50
C ASP A 31 -3.58 8.10 -19.84
N SER A 32 -2.92 9.25 -19.78
CA SER A 32 -1.51 9.37 -20.12
C SER A 32 -0.59 8.84 -19.01
N ASP A 33 0.69 8.67 -19.34
CA ASP A 33 1.71 8.23 -18.40
C ASP A 33 1.89 9.24 -17.25
N GLU A 34 1.73 10.55 -17.51
CA GLU A 34 1.76 11.56 -16.45
C GLU A 34 0.62 11.38 -15.45
N LYS A 35 -0.56 10.92 -15.91
CA LYS A 35 -1.68 10.64 -15.02
C LYS A 35 -1.41 9.41 -14.15
N VAL A 36 -0.78 8.38 -14.74
CA VAL A 36 -0.34 7.19 -14.00
C VAL A 36 0.67 7.59 -12.91
N GLU A 37 1.66 8.43 -13.23
CA GLU A 37 2.65 8.90 -12.26
C GLU A 37 2.02 9.75 -11.15
N GLN A 38 1.06 10.63 -11.50
CA GLN A 38 0.32 11.39 -10.49
C GLN A 38 -0.39 10.44 -9.51
N LEU A 39 -1.09 9.43 -10.02
CA LEU A 39 -1.79 8.44 -9.19
C LEU A 39 -0.82 7.65 -8.30
N ARG A 40 0.35 7.28 -8.84
CA ARG A 40 1.42 6.64 -8.06
C ARG A 40 1.86 7.51 -6.89
N GLN A 41 2.16 8.79 -7.11
CA GLN A 41 2.57 9.71 -6.04
C GLN A 41 1.48 9.95 -4.99
N GLU A 42 0.22 10.04 -5.42
CA GLU A 42 -0.94 10.12 -4.52
C GLU A 42 -1.05 8.87 -3.64
N ALA A 43 -0.86 7.68 -4.23
CA ALA A 43 -0.86 6.41 -3.52
C ALA A 43 0.27 6.32 -2.49
N ILE A 44 1.50 6.70 -2.86
CA ILE A 44 2.66 6.78 -1.95
C ILE A 44 2.32 7.67 -0.75
N THR A 45 1.81 8.87 -1.02
CA THR A 45 1.44 9.84 0.03
C THR A 45 0.37 9.27 0.95
N GLN A 46 -0.65 8.60 0.40
CA GLN A 46 -1.73 8.00 1.17
C GLN A 46 -1.27 6.82 2.01
N ALA A 47 -0.46 5.92 1.45
CA ALA A 47 0.12 4.77 2.15
C ALA A 47 1.03 5.24 3.30
N ASN A 48 1.90 6.22 3.06
CA ASN A 48 2.77 6.81 4.09
C ASN A 48 1.97 7.45 5.22
N ARG A 49 0.92 8.23 4.88
CA ARG A 49 0.05 8.85 5.88
C ARG A 49 -0.68 7.81 6.72
N TYR A 50 -1.16 6.73 6.11
CA TYR A 50 -1.84 5.67 6.84
C TYR A 50 -0.88 4.84 7.69
N ALA A 51 0.32 4.54 7.18
CA ALA A 51 1.38 3.88 7.94
C ALA A 51 1.74 4.68 9.20
N ALA A 52 1.79 6.01 9.12
CA ALA A 52 2.06 6.89 10.25
C ALA A 52 0.88 7.05 11.24
N SER A 53 -0.29 6.45 10.95
CA SER A 53 -1.44 6.55 11.86
C SER A 53 -1.22 5.76 13.15
N GLU A 54 -1.75 6.25 14.26
CA GLU A 54 -1.63 5.60 15.57
C GLU A 54 -2.20 4.16 15.55
N THR A 55 -3.29 3.93 14.81
CA THR A 55 -3.88 2.61 14.64
C THR A 55 -2.90 1.62 14.02
N VAL A 56 -2.22 2.00 12.94
CA VAL A 56 -1.25 1.12 12.28
C VAL A 56 -0.01 0.95 13.15
N GLN A 57 0.52 2.02 13.72
CA GLN A 57 1.70 1.97 14.57
C GLN A 57 1.53 1.04 15.78
N LYS A 58 0.32 1.01 16.38
CA LYS A 58 -0.01 0.06 17.45
C LYS A 58 -0.26 -1.37 16.95
N ALA A 59 -0.73 -1.52 15.71
CA ALA A 59 -1.10 -2.80 15.12
C ALA A 59 0.09 -3.63 14.62
N ILE A 60 1.13 -2.99 14.07
CA ILE A 60 2.23 -3.71 13.40
C ILE A 60 3.13 -4.50 14.36
N GLY A 61 3.10 -4.17 15.65
CA GLY A 61 3.88 -4.85 16.69
C GLY A 61 5.38 -4.90 16.34
N THR A 62 5.93 -6.11 16.26
CA THR A 62 7.34 -6.36 15.94
C THR A 62 7.61 -6.59 14.46
N THR A 63 6.59 -6.54 13.60
CA THR A 63 6.76 -6.80 12.17
C THR A 63 7.39 -5.63 11.43
N THR A 64 8.09 -5.94 10.35
CA THR A 64 8.48 -4.94 9.35
C THR A 64 7.25 -4.61 8.51
N LEU A 65 6.86 -3.33 8.50
CA LEU A 65 5.76 -2.84 7.69
C LEU A 65 6.23 -2.50 6.29
N HIS A 66 5.71 -3.21 5.30
CA HIS A 66 5.91 -2.97 3.88
C HIS A 66 4.76 -2.14 3.32
N LYS A 67 5.05 -1.20 2.41
CA LYS A 67 4.04 -0.40 1.71
C LYS A 67 4.15 -0.68 0.22
N ILE A 68 3.14 -1.33 -0.34
CA ILE A 68 3.10 -1.70 -1.75
C ILE A 68 2.15 -0.77 -2.48
N ILE A 69 2.64 -0.17 -3.56
CA ILE A 69 1.86 0.71 -4.43
C ILE A 69 1.58 -0.03 -5.72
N VAL A 70 0.29 -0.12 -6.08
CA VAL A 70 -0.13 -0.73 -7.34
C VAL A 70 -1.00 0.25 -8.12
N VAL A 71 -0.62 0.50 -9.37
CA VAL A 71 -1.46 1.28 -10.30
C VAL A 71 -1.85 0.39 -11.47
N TYR A 72 -3.15 0.23 -11.65
CA TYR A 72 -3.72 -0.39 -12.84
C TYR A 72 -4.07 0.67 -13.88
N GLN A 73 -3.82 0.36 -15.16
CA GLN A 73 -4.31 1.13 -16.30
C GLN A 73 -5.15 0.19 -17.16
N GLY A 74 -6.47 0.34 -17.10
CA GLY A 74 -7.37 -0.69 -17.63
C GLY A 74 -7.12 -2.03 -16.91
N MET A 75 -6.79 -3.07 -17.66
CA MET A 75 -6.48 -4.40 -17.11
C MET A 75 -4.99 -4.65 -16.84
N LYS A 76 -4.12 -3.66 -17.11
CA LYS A 76 -2.67 -3.81 -16.97
C LYS A 76 -2.19 -3.22 -15.65
N MET A 77 -1.39 -3.97 -14.90
CA MET A 77 -0.66 -3.46 -13.75
C MET A 77 0.59 -2.75 -14.24
N VAL A 78 0.55 -1.42 -14.31
CA VAL A 78 1.63 -0.60 -14.88
C VAL A 78 2.64 -0.15 -13.82
N VAL A 79 2.23 -0.13 -12.55
CA VAL A 79 3.11 0.10 -11.40
C VAL A 79 2.83 -0.99 -10.37
N CYS A 80 3.89 -1.58 -9.83
CA CYS A 80 3.86 -2.47 -8.67
C CYS A 80 5.23 -2.42 -8.00
N GLU A 81 5.32 -1.73 -6.86
CA GLU A 81 6.60 -1.48 -6.18
C GLU A 81 6.39 -1.34 -4.67
N GLU A 82 7.48 -1.48 -3.94
CA GLU A 82 7.56 -1.18 -2.52
C GLU A 82 8.19 0.21 -2.29
N VAL A 83 7.64 0.99 -1.36
CA VAL A 83 8.05 2.38 -1.04
C VAL A 83 8.21 2.64 0.45
#